data_AF-A0A2E9QA27-F1
#
_entry.id   AF-A0A2E9QA27-F1
#
_cell.length_a   1.000
_cell.length_b   1.000
_cell.length_c   1.000
_cell.angle_alpha   90.00
_cell.angle_beta   90.00
_cell.angle_gamma   90.00
#
_symmetry.space_group_name_H-M   'P 1'
#
loop_
_entity.id
_entity.type
_entity.pdbx_description
1 polymer ?
#
loop_
_entity_poly.entity_id
_entity_poly.type
_entity_poly.pdbx_seq_one_letter_code
_entity_poly.pdbx_strand_id
1 'polypeptide(L)'
;MQPINLQRLLDRGEFPQTAKYLHSLTRAAKAKYESYIRNFTPSWWGRMALSTGPGGGGGLLIRKVPGGLEIYYANAGKYNYLEVVEKGRGTYDMKPALLRSPRARTGKNGRYIIIPMTRNKDGSEVNEENNTIHSVVRRTGHYMDREGKKRIKYGKVEDRSGRGNVYAFEQGPVKSGEMQYSYAKFLTVSENSSGWIQKPIQGARIEPEIQKEVDKTVRRDPRLQEAISRDVEKFLTRYFQ
;
A
#
# COMPACT_ATOMS: atom_id res chain seq x y z
N MET A 1 -7.05 51.30 9.69
CA MET A 1 -6.99 49.98 10.36
C MET A 1 -6.47 48.96 9.36
N GLN A 2 -5.45 48.17 9.70
CA GLN A 2 -5.07 47.03 8.86
C GLN A 2 -6.19 45.97 8.91
N PRO A 3 -6.52 45.32 7.79
CA PRO A 3 -7.53 44.27 7.79
C PRO A 3 -7.09 43.11 8.69
N ILE A 4 -8.00 42.66 9.56
CA ILE A 4 -7.76 41.50 10.42
C ILE A 4 -7.55 40.28 9.52
N ASN A 5 -6.35 39.68 9.61
CA ASN A 5 -6.03 38.46 8.89
C ASN A 5 -6.32 37.25 9.79
N LEU A 6 -7.52 36.69 9.64
CA LEU A 6 -7.98 35.53 10.43
C LEU A 6 -7.03 34.33 10.32
N GLN A 7 -6.38 34.14 9.17
CA GLN A 7 -5.39 33.06 9.00
C GLN A 7 -4.18 33.25 9.90
N ARG A 8 -3.63 34.47 9.97
CA ARG A 8 -2.51 34.78 10.87
C ARG A 8 -2.90 34.62 12.34
N LEU A 9 -4.13 34.94 12.71
CA LEU A 9 -4.62 34.75 14.08
C LEU A 9 -4.75 33.26 14.42
N LEU A 10 -5.28 32.45 13.50
CA LEU A 10 -5.35 31.00 13.65
C LEU A 10 -3.94 30.38 13.78
N ASP A 11 -2.99 30.81 12.94
CA ASP A 11 -1.60 30.32 12.95
C ASP A 11 -0.85 30.70 14.22
N ARG A 12 -1.18 31.85 14.83
CA ARG A 12 -0.67 32.30 16.14
C ARG A 12 -1.33 31.58 17.32
N GLY A 13 -2.34 30.74 17.07
CA GLY A 13 -3.03 29.98 18.12
C GLY A 13 -4.09 30.78 18.86
N GLU A 14 -4.58 31.88 18.30
CA GLU A 14 -5.63 32.72 18.93
C GLU A 14 -7.00 32.04 18.98
N PHE A 15 -7.22 31.01 18.14
CA PHE A 15 -8.47 30.24 18.08
C PHE A 15 -8.23 28.74 18.37
N PRO A 16 -7.88 28.38 19.62
CA PRO A 16 -7.44 27.03 19.97
C PRO A 16 -8.57 25.98 19.91
N GLN A 17 -9.82 26.33 20.23
CA GLN A 17 -10.94 25.38 20.16
C GLN A 17 -11.29 25.05 18.72
N THR A 18 -11.34 26.08 17.87
CA THR A 18 -11.56 25.98 16.43
C THR A 18 -10.46 25.12 15.79
N ALA A 19 -9.19 25.41 16.09
CA ALA A 19 -8.06 24.63 15.58
C ALA A 19 -8.13 23.15 16.01
N LYS A 20 -8.50 22.87 17.27
CA LYS A 20 -8.69 21.50 17.77
C LYS A 20 -9.82 20.78 17.03
N TYR A 21 -10.93 21.48 16.78
CA TYR A 21 -12.06 20.93 16.04
C TYR A 21 -11.68 20.57 14.60
N LEU A 22 -11.05 21.52 13.89
CA LEU A 22 -10.58 21.31 12.51
C LEU A 22 -9.60 20.14 12.43
N HIS A 23 -8.65 20.03 13.36
CA HIS A 23 -7.76 18.88 13.45
C HIS A 23 -8.49 17.54 13.62
N SER A 24 -9.54 17.51 14.46
CA SER A 24 -10.36 16.31 14.66
C SER A 24 -11.10 15.93 13.37
N LEU A 25 -11.71 16.92 12.70
CA LEU A 25 -12.42 16.72 11.44
C LEU A 25 -11.49 16.20 10.34
N THR A 26 -10.31 16.81 10.19
CA THR A 26 -9.31 16.36 9.19
C THR A 26 -8.82 14.94 9.49
N ARG A 27 -8.63 14.57 10.76
CA ARG A 27 -8.28 13.19 11.14
C ARG A 27 -9.37 12.19 10.79
N ALA A 28 -10.65 12.54 11.01
CA ALA A 28 -11.77 11.70 10.63
C ALA A 28 -11.87 11.53 9.11
N ALA A 29 -11.75 12.62 8.35
CA ALA A 29 -11.74 12.58 6.89
C ALA A 29 -10.57 11.74 6.35
N LYS A 30 -9.36 11.90 6.92
CA LYS A 30 -8.20 11.07 6.58
C LYS A 30 -8.46 9.59 6.85
N ALA A 31 -8.99 9.23 8.02
CA ALA A 31 -9.27 7.83 8.35
C ALA A 31 -10.30 7.21 7.39
N LYS A 32 -11.31 7.99 6.98
CA LYS A 32 -12.27 7.57 5.96
C LYS A 32 -11.59 7.34 4.61
N TYR A 33 -10.73 8.26 4.18
CA TYR A 33 -9.95 8.13 2.95
C TYR A 33 -9.06 6.88 2.96
N GLU A 34 -8.34 6.64 4.05
CA GLU A 34 -7.52 5.45 4.23
C GLU A 34 -8.36 4.17 4.17
N SER A 35 -9.58 4.16 4.72
CA SER A 35 -10.50 3.02 4.65
C SER A 35 -10.89 2.70 3.21
N TYR A 36 -11.28 3.71 2.42
CA TYR A 36 -11.59 3.51 1.00
C TYR A 36 -10.39 2.94 0.23
N ILE A 37 -9.20 3.51 0.43
CA ILE A 37 -7.98 3.06 -0.24
C ILE A 37 -7.65 1.60 0.15
N ARG A 38 -7.77 1.22 1.44
CA ARG A 38 -7.50 -0.16 1.90
C ARG A 38 -8.42 -1.19 1.28
N ASN A 39 -9.65 -0.79 0.97
CA ASN A 39 -10.71 -1.67 0.48
C ASN A 39 -10.86 -1.63 -1.05
N PHE A 40 -10.27 -0.63 -1.71
CA PHE A 40 -10.27 -0.53 -3.17
C PHE A 40 -9.56 -1.73 -3.81
N THR A 41 -10.15 -2.32 -4.85
CA THR A 41 -9.61 -3.53 -5.48
C THR A 41 -8.55 -3.19 -6.53
N PRO A 42 -7.34 -3.79 -6.47
CA PRO A 42 -6.91 -4.83 -5.54
C PRO A 42 -6.48 -4.29 -4.16
N SER A 43 -7.10 -4.79 -3.09
CA SER A 43 -6.92 -4.28 -1.71
C SER A 43 -5.48 -4.35 -1.19
N TRP A 44 -4.69 -5.31 -1.70
CA TRP A 44 -3.27 -5.42 -1.39
C TRP A 44 -2.48 -4.16 -1.78
N TRP A 45 -2.77 -3.55 -2.94
CA TRP A 45 -2.06 -2.33 -3.36
C TRP A 45 -2.42 -1.14 -2.48
N GLY A 46 -3.68 -1.04 -2.04
CA GLY A 46 -4.09 -0.04 -1.05
C GLY A 46 -3.35 -0.18 0.27
N ARG A 47 -3.25 -1.41 0.78
CA ARG A 47 -2.49 -1.69 2.02
C ARG A 47 -1.01 -1.32 1.88
N MET A 48 -0.38 -1.67 0.75
CA MET A 48 1.02 -1.31 0.48
C MET A 48 1.23 0.19 0.34
N ALA A 49 0.34 0.86 -0.40
CA ALA A 49 0.36 2.31 -0.61
C ALA A 49 0.24 3.10 0.69
N LEU A 50 -0.50 2.56 1.67
CA LEU A 50 -0.67 3.14 3.00
C LEU A 50 0.36 2.68 4.03
N SER A 51 1.22 1.72 3.69
CA SER A 51 2.22 1.23 4.64
C SER A 51 3.36 2.23 4.81
N THR A 52 3.86 2.33 6.04
CA THR A 52 5.00 3.19 6.43
C THR A 52 6.34 2.46 6.29
N GLY A 53 6.34 1.19 5.88
CA GLY A 53 7.54 0.37 5.76
C GLY A 53 8.33 0.59 4.46
N PRO A 54 9.53 -0.02 4.33
CA PRO A 54 10.31 0.02 3.09
C PRO A 54 9.51 -0.53 1.89
N GLY A 55 9.41 0.27 0.82
CA GLY A 55 8.57 -0.06 -0.35
C GLY A 55 7.08 0.29 -0.19
N GLY A 56 6.69 0.82 0.97
CA GLY A 56 5.39 1.41 1.23
C GLY A 56 5.27 2.82 0.64
N GLY A 57 4.06 3.20 0.23
CA GLY A 57 3.79 4.48 -0.41
C GLY A 57 3.67 5.67 0.54
N GLY A 58 4.25 5.62 1.73
CA GLY A 58 4.29 6.73 2.69
C GLY A 58 2.94 7.14 3.31
N GLY A 59 1.84 6.59 2.82
CA GLY A 59 0.49 6.84 3.32
C GLY A 59 -0.07 8.23 3.00
N LEU A 60 -1.27 8.46 3.52
CA LEU A 60 -1.88 9.79 3.56
C LEU A 60 -1.34 10.54 4.78
N LEU A 61 -0.97 11.79 4.60
CA LEU A 61 -0.44 12.68 5.63
C LEU A 61 -1.30 13.94 5.72
N ILE A 62 -1.17 14.66 6.83
CA ILE A 62 -1.84 15.94 7.05
C ILE A 62 -0.78 17.03 7.10
N ARG A 63 -0.95 18.11 6.33
CA ARG A 63 -0.11 19.32 6.43
C ARG A 63 -0.97 20.56 6.67
N LYS A 64 -0.35 21.60 7.22
CA LYS A 64 -0.97 22.92 7.33
C LYS A 64 -0.91 23.63 5.97
N VAL A 65 -2.00 24.29 5.61
CA VAL A 65 -2.12 25.14 4.42
C VAL A 65 -2.79 26.46 4.82
N PRO A 66 -2.64 27.54 4.02
CA PRO A 66 -3.43 28.75 4.23
C PRO A 66 -4.91 28.39 4.24
N GLY A 67 -5.61 28.74 5.32
CA GLY A 67 -7.02 28.46 5.52
C GLY A 67 -7.34 27.17 6.28
N GLY A 68 -6.35 26.31 6.59
CA GLY A 68 -6.62 25.10 7.38
C GLY A 68 -5.61 23.96 7.20
N LEU A 69 -6.16 22.76 7.00
CA LEU A 69 -5.40 21.50 6.93
C LEU A 69 -5.73 20.76 5.64
N GLU A 70 -4.69 20.21 5.01
CA GLU A 70 -4.80 19.43 3.78
C GLU A 70 -4.36 17.99 4.04
N ILE A 71 -5.14 17.04 3.51
CA ILE A 71 -4.76 15.63 3.43
C ILE A 71 -4.06 15.42 2.09
N TYR A 72 -2.83 14.92 2.11
CA TYR A 72 -2.06 14.69 0.89
C TYR A 72 -1.38 13.32 0.89
N TYR A 73 -1.06 12.80 -0.29
CA TYR A 73 -0.38 11.52 -0.45
C TYR A 73 1.13 11.73 -0.57
N ALA A 74 1.90 11.05 0.28
CA ALA A 74 3.33 11.29 0.39
C ALA A 74 4.15 10.72 -0.79
N ASN A 75 3.66 9.66 -1.43
CA ASN A 75 4.39 8.99 -2.50
C ASN A 75 4.00 9.50 -3.89
N ALA A 76 4.78 10.46 -4.38
CA ALA A 76 4.77 10.94 -5.75
C ALA A 76 5.82 10.24 -6.64
N GLY A 77 6.27 9.04 -6.28
CA GLY A 77 7.24 8.27 -7.07
C GLY A 77 6.70 7.89 -8.46
N LYS A 78 7.52 7.18 -9.25
CA LYS A 78 7.19 6.77 -10.64
C LYS A 78 5.86 6.01 -10.77
N TYR A 79 5.33 5.46 -9.67
CA TYR A 79 4.01 4.86 -9.61
C TYR A 79 3.15 5.54 -8.53
N ASN A 80 2.29 6.47 -8.95
CA ASN A 80 1.31 7.11 -8.07
C ASN A 80 0.06 6.23 -7.97
N TYR A 81 -0.01 5.42 -6.91
CA TYR A 81 -1.15 4.52 -6.71
C TYR A 81 -2.46 5.28 -6.48
N LEU A 82 -2.42 6.40 -5.74
CA LEU A 82 -3.64 7.15 -5.43
C LEU A 82 -4.27 7.74 -6.69
N GLU A 83 -3.45 8.22 -7.62
CA GLU A 83 -3.95 8.67 -8.93
C GLU A 83 -4.64 7.55 -9.72
N VAL A 84 -4.09 6.33 -9.66
CA VAL A 84 -4.71 5.14 -10.28
C VAL A 84 -6.05 4.80 -9.62
N VAL A 85 -6.15 4.94 -8.29
CA VAL A 85 -7.42 4.71 -7.57
C VAL A 85 -8.45 5.78 -7.94
N GLU A 86 -8.03 7.05 -8.01
CA GLU A 86 -8.94 8.17 -8.29
C GLU A 86 -9.44 8.17 -9.74
N LYS A 87 -8.52 8.08 -10.70
CA LYS A 87 -8.82 8.24 -12.13
C LYS A 87 -9.02 6.92 -12.86
N GLY A 88 -8.60 5.81 -12.26
CA GLY A 88 -8.50 4.53 -12.94
C GLY A 88 -7.26 4.42 -13.81
N ARG A 89 -7.12 3.29 -14.48
CA ARG A 89 -6.05 3.02 -15.43
C ARG A 89 -6.54 2.07 -16.52
N GLY A 90 -6.22 2.38 -17.77
CA GLY A 90 -6.48 1.49 -18.90
C GLY A 90 -5.65 0.20 -18.84
N THR A 91 -5.93 -0.70 -19.78
CA THR A 91 -5.10 -1.90 -19.98
C THR A 91 -3.69 -1.51 -20.41
N TYR A 92 -2.70 -2.31 -20.01
CA TYR A 92 -1.32 -2.12 -20.46
C TYR A 92 -0.55 -3.44 -20.42
N ASP A 93 0.51 -3.53 -21.23
CA ASP A 93 1.44 -4.65 -21.18
C ASP A 93 2.34 -4.54 -19.94
N MET A 94 2.26 -5.53 -19.05
CA MET A 94 3.08 -5.63 -17.85
C MET A 94 4.49 -6.14 -18.14
N LYS A 95 4.72 -6.82 -19.27
CA LYS A 95 6.02 -7.45 -19.57
C LYS A 95 7.19 -6.44 -19.44
N PRO A 96 7.14 -5.23 -20.02
CA PRO A 96 8.23 -4.26 -19.86
C PRO A 96 8.47 -3.84 -18.40
N ALA A 97 7.44 -3.78 -17.57
CA ALA A 97 7.59 -3.46 -16.15
C ALA A 97 8.22 -4.63 -15.37
N LEU A 98 7.74 -5.85 -15.63
CA LEU A 98 8.26 -7.08 -15.03
C LEU A 98 9.72 -7.31 -15.39
N LEU A 99 10.09 -7.12 -16.66
CA LEU A 99 11.48 -7.29 -17.11
C LEU A 99 12.39 -6.16 -16.63
N ARG A 100 11.92 -4.93 -16.42
CA ARG A 100 12.74 -3.87 -15.81
C ARG A 100 12.98 -4.04 -14.31
N SER A 101 12.31 -4.99 -13.66
CA SER A 101 12.50 -5.25 -12.23
C SER A 101 13.96 -5.57 -11.89
N PRO A 102 14.47 -5.11 -10.73
CA PRO A 102 15.78 -5.53 -10.22
C PRO A 102 15.88 -7.05 -9.99
N ARG A 103 14.75 -7.74 -9.83
CA ARG A 103 14.70 -9.20 -9.66
C ARG A 103 14.80 -9.97 -10.99
N ALA A 104 14.67 -9.28 -12.12
CA ALA A 104 14.85 -9.90 -13.42
C ALA A 104 16.34 -10.22 -13.66
N ARG A 105 16.60 -11.35 -14.31
CA ARG A 105 17.92 -11.91 -14.61
C ARG A 105 18.13 -11.96 -16.12
N THR A 106 19.38 -12.04 -16.55
CA THR A 106 19.73 -12.27 -17.95
C THR A 106 20.12 -13.73 -18.12
N GLY A 107 19.45 -14.43 -19.03
CA GLY A 107 19.74 -15.81 -19.41
C GLY A 107 20.24 -15.90 -20.85
N LYS A 108 20.41 -17.14 -21.34
CA LYS A 108 20.81 -17.39 -22.74
C LYS A 108 19.83 -16.80 -23.76
N ASN A 109 18.54 -16.72 -23.40
CA ASN A 109 17.45 -16.29 -24.27
C ASN A 109 16.93 -14.87 -23.91
N GLY A 110 17.82 -14.00 -23.42
CA GLY A 110 17.47 -12.64 -23.02
C GLY A 110 17.04 -12.51 -21.56
N ARG A 111 16.42 -11.37 -21.24
CA ARG A 111 16.03 -11.02 -19.87
C ARG A 111 14.74 -11.74 -19.47
N TYR A 112 14.70 -12.22 -18.23
CA TYR A 112 13.56 -12.95 -17.68
C TYR A 112 13.37 -12.69 -16.19
N ILE A 113 12.15 -12.89 -15.69
CA ILE A 113 11.83 -12.85 -14.26
C ILE A 113 11.02 -14.08 -13.87
N ILE A 114 11.31 -14.61 -12.68
CA ILE A 114 10.59 -15.73 -12.08
C ILE A 114 9.68 -15.17 -10.99
N ILE A 115 8.38 -15.44 -11.11
CA ILE A 115 7.33 -14.98 -10.21
C ILE A 115 6.81 -16.18 -9.41
N PRO A 116 6.99 -16.20 -8.07
CA PRO A 116 6.35 -17.21 -7.23
C PRO A 116 4.85 -16.91 -7.11
N MET A 117 4.04 -17.95 -7.28
CA MET A 117 2.59 -17.92 -7.15
C MET A 117 2.18 -18.85 -6.02
N THR A 118 1.49 -18.32 -5.02
CA THR A 118 0.94 -19.07 -3.88
C THR A 118 -0.55 -19.40 -4.04
N ARG A 119 -1.17 -18.92 -5.12
CA ARG A 119 -2.56 -19.23 -5.49
C ARG A 119 -2.64 -19.72 -6.93
N ASN A 120 -3.59 -20.62 -7.16
CA ASN A 120 -3.96 -21.13 -8.47
C ASN A 120 -4.75 -20.08 -9.27
N LYS A 121 -4.96 -20.36 -10.56
CA LYS A 121 -5.69 -19.47 -11.48
C LYS A 121 -7.14 -19.23 -11.05
N ASP A 122 -7.75 -20.22 -10.40
CA ASP A 122 -9.10 -20.16 -9.82
C ASP A 122 -9.14 -19.50 -8.43
N GLY A 123 -7.98 -19.10 -7.87
CA GLY A 123 -7.86 -18.47 -6.56
C GLY A 123 -7.67 -19.44 -5.39
N SER A 124 -7.76 -20.76 -5.61
CA SER A 124 -7.45 -21.76 -4.58
C SER A 124 -5.99 -21.67 -4.13
N GLU A 125 -5.72 -22.09 -2.90
CA GLU A 125 -4.36 -22.10 -2.36
C GLU A 125 -3.49 -23.14 -3.09
N VAL A 126 -2.24 -22.79 -3.35
CA VAL A 126 -1.26 -23.76 -3.82
C VAL A 126 -0.84 -24.61 -2.63
N ASN A 127 -1.21 -25.88 -2.62
CA ASN A 127 -0.87 -26.86 -1.59
C ASN A 127 -0.91 -28.28 -2.20
N GLU A 128 -0.65 -29.31 -1.38
CA GLU A 128 -0.65 -30.71 -1.85
C GLU A 128 -2.04 -31.28 -2.15
N GLU A 129 -3.10 -30.72 -1.56
CA GLU A 129 -4.50 -31.13 -1.81
C GLU A 129 -4.97 -30.67 -3.19
N ASN A 130 -4.62 -29.43 -3.57
CA ASN A 130 -5.05 -28.81 -4.81
C ASN A 130 -4.08 -29.07 -5.98
N ASN A 131 -2.86 -29.54 -5.71
CA ASN A 131 -1.81 -29.62 -6.73
C ASN A 131 -0.82 -30.78 -6.54
N THR A 132 -0.27 -31.24 -7.66
CA THR A 132 0.81 -32.22 -7.67
C THR A 132 2.16 -31.55 -7.38
N ILE A 133 2.83 -32.01 -6.31
CA ILE A 133 4.16 -31.55 -5.92
C ILE A 133 5.21 -32.11 -6.88
N HIS A 134 6.03 -31.23 -7.45
CA HIS A 134 7.20 -31.58 -8.24
C HIS A 134 8.36 -32.01 -7.33
N SER A 135 8.67 -31.19 -6.34
CA SER A 135 9.83 -31.42 -5.47
C SER A 135 9.74 -30.63 -4.19
N VAL A 136 10.46 -31.12 -3.18
CA VAL A 136 10.64 -30.46 -1.90
C VAL A 136 12.01 -29.80 -1.87
N VAL A 137 12.03 -28.51 -1.59
CA VAL A 137 13.23 -27.72 -1.36
C VAL A 137 13.45 -27.68 0.14
N ARG A 138 14.53 -28.32 0.62
CA ARG A 138 14.88 -28.36 2.03
C ARG A 138 16.28 -27.84 2.28
N ARG A 139 16.54 -27.44 3.52
CA ARG A 139 17.88 -27.01 3.96
C ARG A 139 18.79 -28.23 3.99
N THR A 140 19.85 -28.23 3.20
CA THR A 140 20.81 -29.34 3.12
C THR A 140 22.15 -29.01 3.78
N GLY A 141 22.35 -27.78 4.27
CA GLY A 141 23.56 -27.41 5.00
C GLY A 141 23.88 -25.93 4.91
N HIS A 142 25.17 -25.61 4.88
CA HIS A 142 25.70 -24.25 4.80
C HIS A 142 26.83 -24.15 3.77
N TYR A 143 27.05 -22.94 3.24
CA TYR A 143 28.22 -22.61 2.44
C TYR A 143 28.72 -21.21 2.79
N MET A 144 29.98 -20.91 2.49
CA MET A 144 30.54 -19.57 2.63
C MET A 144 30.38 -18.83 1.30
N ASP A 145 29.78 -17.65 1.32
CA ASP A 145 29.72 -16.81 0.11
C ASP A 145 31.08 -16.15 -0.18
N ARG A 146 31.16 -15.41 -1.30
CA ARG A 146 32.40 -14.74 -1.75
C ARG A 146 32.89 -13.67 -0.77
N GLU A 147 32.05 -13.21 0.15
CA GLU A 147 32.37 -12.24 1.19
C GLU A 147 32.71 -12.92 2.53
N GLY A 148 32.83 -14.26 2.55
CA GLY A 148 33.09 -15.02 3.78
C GLY A 148 31.89 -15.10 4.73
N LYS A 149 30.66 -14.81 4.28
CA LYS A 149 29.46 -14.94 5.12
C LYS A 149 28.86 -16.33 4.98
N LYS A 150 28.54 -16.95 6.12
CA LYS A 150 27.84 -18.24 6.17
C LYS A 150 26.41 -18.08 5.65
N ARG A 151 26.09 -18.78 4.56
CA ARG A 151 24.77 -18.84 3.92
C ARG A 151 24.14 -20.21 4.08
N ILE A 152 22.80 -20.24 4.03
CA ILE A 152 22.03 -21.49 4.04
C ILE A 152 22.11 -22.12 2.65
N LYS A 153 22.46 -23.41 2.60
CA LYS A 153 22.39 -24.22 1.40
C LYS A 153 21.05 -24.93 1.37
N TYR A 154 20.32 -24.76 0.27
CA TYR A 154 19.09 -25.48 -0.02
C TYR A 154 19.37 -26.52 -1.11
N GLY A 155 18.75 -27.69 -0.97
CA GLY A 155 18.78 -28.75 -1.96
C GLY A 155 17.37 -29.17 -2.33
N LYS A 156 17.22 -29.61 -3.58
CA LYS A 156 15.99 -30.17 -4.11
C LYS A 156 16.00 -31.68 -3.84
N VAL A 157 14.94 -32.17 -3.23
CA VAL A 157 14.66 -33.61 -3.11
C VAL A 157 13.41 -33.88 -3.92
N GLU A 158 13.54 -34.80 -4.87
CA GLU A 158 12.43 -35.23 -5.72
C GLU A 158 11.60 -36.25 -4.94
N ASP A 159 10.76 -35.74 -4.04
CA ASP A 159 10.05 -36.59 -3.09
C ASP A 159 8.75 -37.21 -3.66
N ARG A 160 8.26 -36.72 -4.81
CA ARG A 160 7.00 -37.22 -5.40
C ARG A 160 7.03 -37.10 -6.93
N SER A 161 7.15 -38.23 -7.64
CA SER A 161 7.07 -38.42 -9.11
C SER A 161 7.94 -37.57 -10.04
N GLY A 162 8.48 -36.42 -9.60
CA GLY A 162 9.17 -35.43 -10.44
C GLY A 162 8.28 -34.76 -11.51
N ARG A 163 6.97 -35.06 -11.53
CA ARG A 163 6.05 -34.67 -12.62
C ARG A 163 5.07 -33.54 -12.25
N GLY A 164 5.12 -33.04 -11.02
CA GLY A 164 4.26 -31.96 -10.55
C GLY A 164 4.65 -30.56 -11.07
N ASN A 165 3.88 -29.55 -10.72
CA ASN A 165 4.15 -28.13 -11.07
C ASN A 165 4.36 -27.21 -9.85
N VAL A 166 4.33 -27.78 -8.64
CA VAL A 166 4.51 -27.07 -7.37
C VAL A 166 5.82 -27.45 -6.71
N TYR A 167 6.48 -26.47 -6.11
CA TYR A 167 7.63 -26.69 -5.22
C TYR A 167 7.19 -26.50 -3.78
N ALA A 168 7.42 -27.51 -2.96
CA ALA A 168 7.28 -27.38 -1.51
C ALA A 168 8.58 -26.84 -0.93
N PHE A 169 8.50 -25.97 0.07
CA PHE A 169 9.62 -25.42 0.81
C PHE A 169 9.48 -25.84 2.24
N GLU A 170 10.37 -26.73 2.65
CA GLU A 170 10.44 -27.23 4.01
C GLU A 170 10.94 -26.12 4.93
N GLN A 171 10.13 -25.78 5.93
CA GLN A 171 10.45 -24.89 7.02
C GLN A 171 10.55 -25.77 8.27
N GLY A 172 11.55 -25.46 9.12
CA GLY A 172 11.99 -26.28 10.25
C GLY A 172 10.87 -26.81 11.15
N PRO A 173 11.21 -27.65 12.13
CA PRO A 173 10.19 -28.15 13.03
C PRO A 173 9.55 -26.97 13.77
N VAL A 174 8.22 -26.87 13.73
CA VAL A 174 7.47 -25.98 14.60
C VAL A 174 7.59 -26.45 16.04
N LYS A 175 7.06 -25.67 17.01
CA LYS A 175 7.11 -26.02 18.44
C LYS A 175 6.59 -27.43 18.76
N SER A 176 5.71 -28.00 17.91
CA SER A 176 5.21 -29.38 18.02
C SER A 176 6.17 -30.46 17.49
N GLY A 177 7.31 -30.10 16.91
CA GLY A 177 8.26 -31.04 16.29
C GLY A 177 7.93 -31.38 14.83
N GLU A 178 6.78 -30.97 14.32
CA GLU A 178 6.36 -31.22 12.93
C GLU A 178 6.98 -30.23 11.96
N MET A 179 7.30 -30.69 10.75
CA MET A 179 7.81 -29.83 9.68
C MET A 179 6.66 -29.05 9.04
N GLN A 180 6.86 -27.75 8.82
CA GLN A 180 5.91 -26.96 8.03
C GLN A 180 6.37 -26.86 6.58
N TYR A 181 5.40 -26.82 5.67
CA TYR A 181 5.65 -26.66 4.26
C TYR A 181 4.92 -25.42 3.75
N SER A 182 5.66 -24.59 3.02
CA SER A 182 5.06 -23.57 2.17
C SER A 182 5.18 -23.99 0.71
N TYR A 183 4.18 -23.70 -0.10
CA TYR A 183 4.13 -24.20 -1.48
C TYR A 183 4.04 -23.05 -2.47
N ALA A 184 4.72 -23.19 -3.61
CA ALA A 184 4.63 -22.21 -4.69
C ALA A 184 4.75 -22.85 -6.07
N LYS A 185 4.04 -22.25 -7.03
CA LYS A 185 4.29 -22.42 -8.46
C LYS A 185 5.20 -21.30 -8.94
N PHE A 186 5.98 -21.56 -9.97
CA PHE A 186 6.84 -20.55 -10.56
C PHE A 186 6.42 -20.26 -11.99
N LEU A 187 6.08 -19.00 -12.26
CA LEU A 187 5.86 -18.50 -13.62
C LEU A 187 7.10 -17.77 -14.09
N THR A 188 7.51 -18.02 -15.32
CA THR A 188 8.62 -17.29 -15.94
C THR A 188 8.08 -16.35 -17.00
N VAL A 189 8.47 -15.08 -16.91
CA VAL A 189 8.19 -14.06 -17.93
C VAL A 189 9.50 -13.70 -18.60
N SER A 190 9.56 -13.82 -19.91
CA SER A 190 10.73 -13.50 -20.75
C SER A 190 10.35 -12.53 -21.86
N GLU A 191 11.35 -12.06 -22.62
CA GLU A 191 11.15 -11.21 -23.79
C GLU A 191 10.17 -11.82 -24.81
N ASN A 192 10.23 -13.13 -24.99
CA ASN A 192 9.38 -13.91 -25.90
C ASN A 192 7.98 -14.20 -25.33
N SER A 193 7.72 -13.86 -24.06
CA SER A 193 6.38 -14.04 -23.48
C SER A 193 5.40 -13.02 -24.05
N SER A 194 4.15 -13.43 -24.23
CA SER A 194 3.03 -12.57 -24.66
C SER A 194 1.84 -12.72 -23.69
N GLY A 195 0.83 -11.86 -23.83
CA GLY A 195 -0.42 -11.97 -23.05
C GLY A 195 -0.35 -11.47 -21.60
N TRP A 196 0.72 -10.80 -21.19
CA TRP A 196 0.88 -10.22 -19.84
C TRP A 196 0.16 -8.87 -19.72
N ILE A 197 -1.14 -8.85 -20.06
CA ILE A 197 -1.94 -7.62 -20.07
C ILE A 197 -2.61 -7.43 -18.71
N GLN A 198 -2.34 -6.28 -18.08
CA GLN A 198 -3.06 -5.86 -16.89
C GLN A 198 -4.49 -5.46 -17.30
N LYS A 199 -5.49 -6.01 -16.62
CA LYS A 199 -6.90 -5.61 -16.76
C LYS A 199 -7.10 -4.15 -16.36
N PRO A 200 -8.09 -3.45 -16.95
CA PRO A 200 -8.35 -2.06 -16.60
C PRO A 200 -8.77 -1.96 -15.13
N ILE A 201 -8.41 -0.84 -14.51
CA ILE A 201 -8.79 -0.47 -13.15
C ILE A 201 -9.75 0.70 -13.26
N GLN A 202 -10.96 0.54 -12.75
CA GLN A 202 -11.96 1.60 -12.76
C GLN A 202 -11.67 2.58 -11.61
N GLY A 203 -11.65 3.89 -11.92
CA GLY A 203 -11.46 4.91 -10.89
C GLY A 203 -12.65 5.02 -9.94
N ALA A 204 -12.37 5.24 -8.66
CA ALA A 204 -13.38 5.38 -7.60
C ALA A 204 -13.78 6.83 -7.29
N ARG A 205 -13.00 7.84 -7.70
CA ARG A 205 -13.27 9.26 -7.41
C ARG A 205 -13.54 9.52 -5.91
N ILE A 206 -12.69 9.01 -5.03
CA ILE A 206 -12.91 9.05 -3.57
C ILE A 206 -12.77 10.48 -3.05
N GLU A 207 -11.79 11.24 -3.55
CA GLU A 207 -11.47 12.58 -3.04
C GLU A 207 -12.66 13.56 -3.14
N PRO A 208 -13.35 13.69 -4.29
CA PRO A 208 -14.56 14.52 -4.39
C PRO A 208 -15.67 14.12 -3.41
N GLU A 209 -15.85 12.82 -3.14
CA GLU A 209 -16.87 12.35 -2.21
C GLU A 209 -16.56 12.75 -0.77
N ILE A 210 -15.30 12.60 -0.36
CA ILE A 210 -14.83 13.03 0.96
C ILE A 210 -14.91 14.55 1.09
N GLN A 211 -14.49 15.30 0.07
CA GLN A 211 -14.57 16.76 0.11
C GLN A 211 -16.03 17.23 0.28
N LYS A 212 -16.97 16.64 -0.46
CA LYS A 212 -18.40 16.96 -0.35
C LYS A 212 -18.95 16.72 1.06
N GLU A 213 -18.52 15.65 1.73
CA GLU A 213 -18.91 15.34 3.10
C GLU A 213 -18.28 16.29 4.13
N VAL A 214 -17.01 16.63 3.95
CA VAL A 214 -16.31 17.63 4.78
C VAL A 214 -17.00 18.98 4.66
N ASP A 215 -17.30 19.43 3.44
CA ASP A 215 -17.98 20.70 3.18
C ASP A 215 -19.36 20.74 3.85
N LYS A 216 -20.12 19.64 3.76
CA LYS A 216 -21.42 19.52 4.42
C LYS A 216 -21.28 19.61 5.94
N THR A 217 -20.27 18.97 6.50
CA THR A 217 -20.00 18.98 7.95
C THR A 217 -19.61 20.38 8.40
N VAL A 218 -18.60 21.00 7.79
CA VAL A 218 -18.13 22.36 8.14
C VAL A 218 -19.26 23.38 8.11
N ARG A 219 -20.16 23.31 7.12
CA ARG A 219 -21.27 24.28 6.99
C ARG A 219 -22.38 24.13 8.04
N ARG A 220 -22.58 22.93 8.58
CA ARG A 220 -23.79 22.60 9.34
C ARG A 220 -23.52 22.12 10.76
N ASP A 221 -22.26 21.92 11.14
CA ASP A 221 -21.91 21.35 12.42
C ASP A 221 -22.06 22.37 13.56
N PRO A 222 -23.02 22.20 14.48
CA PRO A 222 -23.23 23.13 15.59
C PRO A 222 -22.01 23.22 16.51
N ARG A 223 -21.23 22.14 16.63
CA ARG A 223 -20.04 22.10 17.48
C ARG A 223 -18.92 22.97 16.93
N LEU A 224 -18.79 23.04 15.60
CA LEU A 224 -17.83 23.94 14.97
C LEU A 224 -18.27 25.40 15.16
N GLN A 225 -19.56 25.69 14.98
CA GLN A 225 -20.08 27.05 15.20
C GLN A 225 -19.89 27.50 16.65
N GLU A 226 -20.15 26.61 17.61
CA GLU A 226 -19.90 26.89 19.03
C GLU A 226 -18.41 27.14 19.34
N ALA A 227 -17.51 26.31 18.77
CA ALA A 227 -16.07 26.49 18.94
C ALA A 227 -15.58 27.84 18.38
N ILE A 228 -16.09 28.23 17.20
CA ILE A 228 -15.81 29.53 16.58
C ILE A 228 -16.31 30.66 17.49
N SER A 229 -17.58 30.61 17.93
CA SER A 229 -18.17 31.66 18.78
C SER A 229 -17.37 31.87 20.06
N ARG A 230 -17.01 30.80 20.78
CA ARG A 230 -16.24 30.89 22.02
C ARG A 230 -14.84 31.47 21.82
N ASP A 231 -14.18 31.10 20.73
CA ASP A 231 -12.84 31.60 20.42
C ASP A 231 -12.88 33.07 19.99
N VAL A 232 -13.89 33.48 19.21
CA VAL A 232 -14.11 34.88 18.82
C VAL A 232 -14.45 35.75 20.04
N GLU A 233 -15.35 35.28 20.92
CA GLU A 233 -15.70 36.00 22.15
C GLU A 233 -14.46 36.25 23.02
N LYS A 234 -13.67 35.20 23.29
CA LYS A 234 -12.40 35.33 24.02
C LYS A 234 -11.43 36.29 23.37
N PHE A 235 -11.30 36.23 22.04
CA PHE A 235 -10.44 37.14 21.30
C PHE A 235 -10.91 38.60 21.46
N LEU A 236 -12.21 38.85 21.30
CA LEU A 236 -12.77 40.20 21.45
C LEU A 236 -12.59 40.75 22.87
N THR A 237 -12.89 39.95 23.89
CA THR A 237 -12.67 40.31 25.30
C THR A 237 -11.21 40.63 25.60
N ARG A 238 -10.26 39.92 24.99
CA ARG A 238 -8.82 40.12 25.28
C ARG A 238 -8.24 41.37 24.62
N TYR A 239 -8.74 41.75 23.44
CA TYR A 239 -8.10 42.76 22.59
C TYR A 239 -8.91 44.06 22.44
N PHE A 240 -10.20 44.06 22.83
CA PHE A 240 -11.09 45.21 22.64
C PHE A 240 -11.86 45.61 23.92
N GLN A 241 -11.57 44.98 25.06
CA GLN A 241 -11.93 45.46 26.40
C GLN A 241 -10.66 45.79 27.17
#